data_AF-A0A7L3G1I8-F1
#
_entry.id   AF-A0A7L3G1I8-F1
#
_cell.length_a   1.000
_cell.length_b   1.000
_cell.length_c   1.000
_cell.angle_alpha   90.00
_cell.angle_beta   90.00
_cell.angle_gamma   90.00
#
_symmetry.space_group_name_H-M   'P 1'
#
loop_
_entity.id
_entity.type
_entity.pdbx_description
1 polymer ?
#
loop_
_entity_poly.entity_id
_entity_poly.type
_entity_poly.pdbx_seq_one_letter_code
_entity_poly.pdbx_strand_id
1 'polypeptide(L)' 'VSYHISNVPDDIRDVFSVDSDSGEVKTAEPLDFEAKSSYKFSLEARDGGGLTAHCEVHIDITDVND' A
#
# COMPACT_ATOMS: atom_id res chain seq x y z
N VAL A 1 -10.37 -14.24 2.92
CA VAL A 1 -9.94 -13.31 1.86
C VAL A 1 -8.54 -12.90 2.23
N SER A 2 -7.60 -12.96 1.31
CA SER A 2 -6.21 -12.55 1.54
C SER A 2 -5.91 -11.30 0.74
N TYR A 3 -5.25 -10.32 1.34
CA TYR A 3 -4.83 -9.09 0.68
C TYR A 3 -3.34 -9.11 0.38
N HIS A 4 -2.95 -8.63 -0.80
CA HIS A 4 -1.56 -8.53 -1.21
C HIS A 4 -1.32 -7.33 -2.12
N ILE A 5 -0.17 -6.66 -1.91
CA ILE A 5 0.28 -5.57 -2.76
C ILE A 5 0.89 -6.19 -4.02
N SER A 6 0.21 -5.99 -5.16
CA SER A 6 0.57 -6.53 -6.46
C SER A 6 0.97 -5.40 -7.41
N ASN A 7 2.07 -5.59 -8.16
CA ASN A 7 2.49 -4.66 -9.21
C ASN A 7 2.91 -3.26 -8.69
N VAL A 8 3.85 -3.24 -7.74
CA VAL A 8 4.44 -2.00 -7.20
C VAL A 8 5.96 -1.97 -7.34
N PRO A 9 6.57 -0.78 -7.42
CA PRO A 9 8.01 -0.63 -7.28
C PRO A 9 8.48 -1.15 -5.91
N ASP A 10 9.70 -1.67 -5.85
CA ASP A 10 10.32 -2.17 -4.61
C ASP A 10 10.31 -1.10 -3.51
N ASP A 11 10.50 0.18 -3.85
CA ASP A 11 10.42 1.30 -2.89
C ASP A 11 9.08 1.37 -2.14
N ILE A 12 7.95 1.05 -2.80
CA ILE A 12 6.63 1.04 -2.15
C ILE A 12 6.48 -0.20 -1.28
N ARG A 13 7.08 -1.31 -1.69
CA ARG A 13 7.01 -2.59 -1.01
C ARG A 13 7.82 -2.60 0.30
N ASP A 14 8.92 -1.85 0.32
CA ASP A 14 9.75 -1.66 1.51
C ASP A 14 9.14 -0.62 2.46
N VAL A 15 8.48 0.42 1.91
CA VAL A 15 7.87 1.49 2.72
C VAL A 15 6.48 1.13 3.24
N PHE A 16 5.66 0.40 2.46
CA PHE A 16 4.29 0.04 2.81
C PHE A 16 4.10 -1.47 2.84
N SER A 17 3.52 -1.94 3.94
CA SER A 17 3.09 -3.33 4.13
C SER A 17 1.56 -3.38 4.22
N VAL A 18 0.97 -4.48 3.78
CA VAL A 18 -0.47 -4.76 3.97
C VAL A 18 -0.64 -6.00 4.82
N ASP A 19 -1.55 -5.94 5.76
CA ASP A 19 -1.98 -7.10 6.53
C ASP A 19 -2.86 -8.01 5.66
N SER A 20 -2.48 -9.29 5.55
CA SER A 20 -3.16 -10.24 4.67
C SER A 20 -4.59 -10.56 5.10
N ASP A 21 -4.91 -10.39 6.38
CA ASP A 21 -6.17 -10.85 6.97
C ASP A 21 -7.20 -9.71 7.07
N SER A 22 -6.74 -8.51 7.45
CA SER A 22 -7.57 -7.31 7.60
C SER A 22 -7.52 -6.37 6.39
N GLY A 23 -6.46 -6.44 5.57
CA GLY A 23 -6.21 -5.47 4.51
C GLY A 23 -5.67 -4.13 5.01
N GLU A 24 -5.24 -4.05 6.28
CA GLU A 24 -4.71 -2.83 6.88
C GLU A 24 -3.34 -2.48 6.28
N VAL A 25 -3.21 -1.29 5.71
CA VAL A 25 -1.95 -0.78 5.15
C VAL A 25 -1.17 -0.04 6.24
N LYS A 26 0.09 -0.43 6.45
CA LYS A 26 1.00 0.14 7.43
C LYS A 26 2.28 0.63 6.78
N THR A 27 2.79 1.75 7.26
CA THR A 27 4.12 2.24 6.92
C THR A 27 5.16 1.46 7.72
N ALA A 28 6.07 0.78 7.04
CA ALA A 28 7.20 0.09 7.66
C ALA A 28 8.40 1.04 7.86
N GLU A 29 8.53 2.05 7.01
CA GLU A 29 9.58 3.07 7.10
C GLU A 29 9.01 4.47 7.34
N PRO A 30 9.81 5.39 7.93
CA PRO A 30 9.43 6.78 8.07
C PRO A 30 9.22 7.41 6.68
N LEU A 31 8.06 8.03 6.51
CA LEU A 31 7.71 8.73 5.28
C LEU A 31 8.34 10.12 5.28
N ASP A 32 9.11 10.42 4.24
CA ASP A 32 9.72 11.73 4.05
C ASP A 32 9.06 12.47 2.87
N PHE A 33 8.42 13.60 3.18
CA PHE A 33 7.73 14.43 2.19
C PHE A 33 8.71 15.04 1.18
N GLU A 34 9.94 15.36 1.60
CA GLU A 34 10.97 15.95 0.72
C GLU A 34 11.44 14.95 -0.35
N ALA A 35 11.45 13.66 -0.01
CA ALA A 35 11.80 12.59 -0.93
C ALA A 35 10.64 12.28 -1.89
N LYS A 36 9.41 12.15 -1.37
CA LYS A 36 8.25 11.77 -2.18
C LYS A 36 6.93 12.17 -1.53
N SER A 37 6.17 13.01 -2.23
CA SER A 37 4.90 13.58 -1.73
C SER A 37 3.67 12.71 -1.98
N SER A 38 3.73 11.70 -2.85
CA SER A 38 2.60 10.79 -3.10
C SER A 38 3.03 9.40 -3.55
N TYR A 39 2.21 8.41 -3.21
CA TYR A 39 2.38 7.02 -3.57
C TYR A 39 1.09 6.48 -4.17
N LYS A 40 1.22 5.72 -5.26
CA LYS A 40 0.09 5.04 -5.91
C LYS A 40 0.44 3.60 -6.14
N PHE A 41 -0.45 2.70 -5.76
CA PHE A 41 -0.28 1.28 -6.01
C PHE A 41 -1.60 0.52 -6.09
N SER A 42 -1.56 -0.66 -6.71
CA SER A 42 -2.69 -1.58 -6.76
C SER A 42 -2.59 -2.63 -5.66
N LEU A 43 -3.67 -2.80 -4.90
CA LEU A 43 -3.87 -3.88 -3.96
C LEU A 43 -4.76 -4.94 -4.61
N GLU A 44 -4.38 -6.20 -4.49
CA GLU A 44 -5.20 -7.33 -4.92
C GLU A 44 -5.74 -8.06 -3.69
N ALA A 45 -7.04 -8.37 -3.71
CA ALA A 45 -7.74 -9.13 -2.71
C ALA A 45 -8.22 -10.43 -3.33
N ARG A 46 -7.79 -11.57 -2.77
CA ARG A 46 -8.15 -12.90 -3.25
C ARG A 46 -9.09 -13.59 -2.28
N ASP A 47 -10.20 -14.11 -2.76
CA ASP A 47 -11.07 -14.96 -1.96
C ASP A 47 -10.61 -16.43 -1.99
N GLY A 48 -11.09 -17.22 -1.03
CA GLY A 48 -10.78 -18.65 -0.96
C GLY A 48 -11.40 -19.48 -2.11
N GLY A 49 -12.27 -18.87 -2.92
CA GLY A 49 -12.91 -19.46 -4.10
C GLY A 49 -12.14 -19.22 -5.40
N GLY A 50 -11.06 -18.43 -5.37
CA GLY A 50 -10.24 -18.12 -6.54
C GLY A 50 -10.62 -16.86 -7.29
N LEU A 51 -11.58 -16.07 -6.80
CA LEU A 51 -11.86 -14.74 -7.33
C LEU A 51 -10.85 -13.75 -6.78
N THR A 52 -10.34 -12.89 -7.66
CA THR A 52 -9.45 -11.78 -7.31
C THR A 52 -10.15 -10.46 -7.62
N ALA A 53 -9.99 -9.50 -6.72
CA ALA A 53 -10.42 -8.12 -6.89
C ALA A 53 -9.19 -7.21 -6.81
N HIS A 54 -9.18 -6.14 -7.61
CA HIS A 54 -8.11 -5.16 -7.60
C HIS A 54 -8.66 -3.81 -7.12
N CYS A 55 -7.87 -3.12 -6.30
CA CYS A 55 -8.17 -1.79 -5.78
C CYS A 55 -6.95 -0.89 -5.99
N GLU A 56 -7.15 0.38 -6.32
CA GLU A 56 -6.07 1.36 -6.38
C GLU A 56 -6.02 2.15 -5.07
N VAL A 57 -4.84 2.18 -4.45
CA VAL A 57 -4.55 2.91 -3.23
C VAL A 57 -3.70 4.11 -3.59
N HIS A 58 -4.16 5.29 -3.18
CA HIS A 58 -3.47 6.55 -3.36
C HIS A 58 -3.19 7.15 -1.98
N ILE A 59 -1.92 7.36 -1.68
CA ILE A 59 -1.45 7.89 -0.41
C ILE A 59 -0.78 9.22 -0.70
N ASP A 60 -1.39 10.30 -0.22
CA ASP A 60 -0.82 11.64 -0.27
C ASP A 60 -0.13 11.92 1.07
N ILE A 61 1.13 12.32 1.00
CA ILE A 61 1.91 12.67 2.19
C ILE A 61 1.61 14.12 2.51
N THR A 62 0.96 14.34 3.63
CA THR A 62 0.77 15.70 4.16
C THR A 62 2.02 16.09 4.92
N ASP A 63 2.68 17.13 4.44
CA ASP A 63 3.76 17.77 5.16
C ASP A 63 3.27 18.29 6.52
N VAL A 64 3.97 17.91 7.58
CA VAL A 64 3.75 18.42 8.93
C VAL A 64 4.56 19.69 9.11
N ASN A 65 4.37 20.69 8.24
CA ASN A 65 4.87 22.02 8.54
C ASN A 65 4.01 22.63 9.67
N ASP A 66 4.67 22.76 10.81
CA ASP A 66 4.35 23.55 12.00
C ASP A 66 4.20 25.05 11.68
#